data_AF-A0A072VC12-F1
#
_entry.id   AF-A0A072VC12-F1
#
_cell.length_a   1.000
_cell.length_b   1.000
_cell.length_c   1.000
_cell.angle_alpha   90.00
_cell.angle_beta   90.00
_cell.angle_gamma   90.00
#
_symmetry.space_group_name_H-M   'P 1'
#
loop_
_entity.id
_entity.type
_entity.pdbx_description
1 polymer ?
#
loop_
_entity_poly.entity_id
_entity_poly.type
_entity_poly.pdbx_seq_one_letter_code
_entity_poly.pdbx_strand_id
1 'polypeptide(L)'
;MVLSKAGPKVLAVKPKNWSENSHHFLKRCVNVGNVDACYTLGMIRFYCLRNRRSGVSLIAKAAMKLHAPALYSLAVIQFNGSGGTKQDKDLRAGVALSARASLLGHIDALRELGHCLQDGYGVKQNVTEGRRLLVQANVREILLVYRFLELASPSRAGSCEGILSRLSNMAVPLIKENRYNVKVPEVHPVNWFLREWFESGLGILEDGLRLCAHIGCGRAETRPHEFRRCSVCGKVNYCSRACQALDWKLRHKMECSPMEWWLDENGGGGDGFVVGGGGDMNMGDDAVAAD
;
A
#
# COMPACT_ATOMS: atom_id res chain seq x y z
N MET A 1 22.44 -25.08 -1.11
CA MET A 1 23.00 -24.34 0.05
C MET A 1 21.87 -23.70 0.83
N VAL A 2 21.81 -23.82 2.16
CA VAL A 2 20.64 -23.47 3.01
C VAL A 2 20.18 -22.02 2.84
N LEU A 3 21.11 -21.08 2.70
CA LEU A 3 20.81 -19.65 2.60
C LEU A 3 20.01 -19.25 1.35
N SER A 4 20.10 -19.99 0.25
CA SER A 4 19.35 -19.67 -0.98
C SER A 4 17.85 -19.97 -0.84
N LYS A 5 17.45 -20.79 0.14
CA LYS A 5 16.07 -21.20 0.41
C LYS A 5 15.51 -20.64 1.73
N ALA A 6 16.27 -19.79 2.43
CA ALA A 6 15.83 -19.17 3.67
C ALA A 6 14.61 -18.26 3.41
N GLY A 7 13.50 -18.50 4.11
CA GLY A 7 12.28 -17.72 3.94
C GLY A 7 12.29 -16.36 4.65
N PRO A 8 11.27 -15.51 4.43
CA PRO A 8 11.22 -14.14 4.94
C PRO A 8 11.41 -13.99 6.45
N LYS A 9 10.94 -14.97 7.25
CA LYS A 9 11.07 -14.95 8.72
C LYS A 9 12.50 -15.10 9.20
N VAL A 10 13.31 -15.88 8.49
CA VAL A 10 14.75 -16.06 8.81
C VAL A 10 15.52 -14.78 8.45
N LEU A 11 15.04 -14.05 7.45
CA LEU A 11 15.62 -12.79 6.99
C LEU A 11 15.11 -11.56 7.76
N ALA A 12 14.14 -11.74 8.67
CA ALA A 12 13.51 -10.68 9.42
C ALA A 12 14.44 -10.18 10.54
N VAL A 13 15.27 -9.19 10.20
CA VAL A 13 16.05 -8.40 11.16
C VAL A 13 15.13 -7.31 11.73
N LYS A 14 15.25 -6.98 13.02
CA LYS A 14 14.59 -5.80 13.61
C LYS A 14 15.52 -4.58 13.51
N PRO A 15 15.03 -3.34 13.34
CA PRO A 15 15.87 -2.14 13.25
C PRO A 15 16.85 -1.98 14.41
N LYS A 16 16.41 -2.22 15.65
CA LYS A 16 17.29 -2.18 16.84
C LYS A 16 18.46 -3.17 16.81
N ASN A 17 18.38 -4.21 15.97
CA ASN A 17 19.42 -5.22 15.78
C ASN A 17 20.19 -5.02 14.46
N TRP A 18 19.92 -3.92 13.74
CA TRP A 18 20.62 -3.62 12.49
C TRP A 18 22.08 -3.29 12.78
N SER A 19 22.97 -4.03 12.15
CA SER A 19 24.43 -3.96 12.32
C SER A 19 25.14 -4.37 11.03
N GLU A 20 26.47 -4.17 10.96
CA GLU A 20 27.27 -4.67 9.83
C GLU A 20 27.12 -6.20 9.66
N ASN A 21 26.97 -6.95 10.76
CA ASN A 21 26.76 -8.39 10.72
C ASN A 21 25.42 -8.76 10.07
N SER A 22 24.32 -8.09 10.45
CA SER A 22 23.01 -8.35 9.83
C SER A 22 22.98 -7.92 8.37
N HIS A 23 23.66 -6.82 8.03
CA HIS A 23 23.82 -6.39 6.65
C HIS A 23 24.62 -7.41 5.84
N HIS A 24 25.77 -7.87 6.36
CA HIS A 24 26.61 -8.88 5.72
C HIS A 24 25.87 -10.20 5.53
N PHE A 25 25.08 -10.65 6.53
CA PHE A 25 24.22 -11.82 6.41
C PHE A 25 23.25 -11.70 5.23
N LEU A 26 22.50 -10.60 5.13
CA LEU A 26 21.59 -10.36 4.00
C LEU A 26 22.34 -10.32 2.67
N LYS A 27 23.54 -9.68 2.62
CA LYS A 27 24.39 -9.69 1.43
C LYS A 27 24.80 -11.10 1.01
N ARG A 28 25.16 -11.98 1.95
CA ARG A 28 25.48 -13.38 1.64
C ARG A 28 24.29 -14.10 1.04
N CYS A 29 23.08 -13.92 1.60
CA CYS A 29 21.85 -14.47 1.05
C CYS A 29 21.57 -13.96 -0.38
N VAL A 30 21.76 -12.65 -0.62
CA VAL A 30 21.65 -12.05 -1.96
C VAL A 30 22.63 -12.66 -2.95
N ASN A 31 23.91 -12.80 -2.57
CA ASN A 31 24.97 -13.32 -3.45
C ASN A 31 24.68 -14.75 -3.91
N VAL A 32 23.91 -15.50 -3.12
CA VAL A 32 23.58 -16.90 -3.42
C VAL A 32 22.18 -17.05 -4.04
N GLY A 33 21.60 -15.94 -4.49
CA GLY A 33 20.36 -15.91 -5.26
C GLY A 33 19.08 -15.98 -4.44
N ASN A 34 19.12 -15.73 -3.12
CA ASN A 34 17.90 -15.68 -2.31
C ASN A 34 17.03 -14.47 -2.72
N VAL A 35 15.82 -14.75 -3.19
CA VAL A 35 14.88 -13.77 -3.74
C VAL A 35 14.32 -12.85 -2.66
N ASP A 36 13.93 -13.40 -1.51
CA ASP A 36 13.41 -12.64 -0.37
C ASP A 36 14.49 -11.72 0.22
N ALA A 37 15.75 -12.15 0.22
CA ALA A 37 16.87 -11.34 0.67
C ALA A 37 17.17 -10.20 -0.32
N CYS A 38 17.05 -10.45 -1.63
CA CYS A 38 17.14 -9.41 -2.66
C CYS A 38 16.07 -8.35 -2.42
N TYR A 39 14.82 -8.76 -2.21
CA TYR A 39 13.74 -7.84 -1.92
C TYR A 39 13.95 -7.08 -0.60
N THR A 40 14.23 -7.79 0.49
CA THR A 40 14.41 -7.21 1.83
C THR A 40 15.56 -6.21 1.87
N LEU A 41 16.75 -6.61 1.43
CA LEU A 41 17.90 -5.71 1.41
C LEU A 41 17.70 -4.57 0.40
N GLY A 42 16.99 -4.83 -0.71
CA GLY A 42 16.65 -3.80 -1.69
C GLY A 42 15.78 -2.69 -1.10
N MET A 43 14.71 -3.05 -0.40
CA MET A 43 13.83 -2.10 0.28
C MET A 43 14.57 -1.31 1.36
N ILE A 44 15.38 -1.97 2.19
CA ILE A 44 16.19 -1.33 3.24
C ILE A 44 17.19 -0.35 2.61
N ARG A 45 17.91 -0.76 1.55
CA ARG A 45 18.85 0.11 0.85
C ARG A 45 18.15 1.31 0.22
N PHE A 46 16.98 1.10 -0.36
CA PHE A 46 16.23 2.15 -1.04
C PHE A 46 15.73 3.23 -0.06
N TYR A 47 15.00 2.82 0.98
CA TYR A 47 14.34 3.75 1.91
C TYR A 47 15.23 4.14 3.10
N CYS A 48 15.82 3.17 3.80
CA CYS A 48 16.53 3.43 5.07
C CYS A 48 17.96 3.94 4.84
N LEU A 49 18.74 3.24 4.01
CA LEU A 49 20.16 3.54 3.82
C LEU A 49 20.43 4.51 2.68
N ARG A 50 19.38 5.05 2.06
CA ARG A 50 19.51 6.11 1.06
C ARG A 50 20.41 5.69 -0.14
N ASN A 51 20.52 4.40 -0.43
CA ASN A 51 21.23 3.87 -1.59
C ASN A 51 20.23 3.41 -2.66
N ARG A 52 19.67 4.39 -3.37
CA ARG A 52 18.46 4.23 -4.21
C ARG A 52 18.76 3.34 -5.42
N ARG A 53 19.86 3.62 -6.11
CA ARG A 53 20.32 2.84 -7.27
C ARG A 53 20.54 1.37 -6.91
N SER A 54 21.26 1.09 -5.83
CA SER A 54 21.44 -0.30 -5.39
C SER A 54 20.14 -0.92 -4.91
N GLY A 55 19.29 -0.16 -4.22
CA GLY A 55 18.00 -0.63 -3.71
C GLY A 55 17.09 -1.09 -4.84
N VAL A 56 16.84 -0.23 -5.83
CA VAL A 56 16.04 -0.58 -7.02
C VAL A 56 16.63 -1.78 -7.75
N SER A 57 17.96 -1.84 -7.93
CA SER A 57 18.61 -2.97 -8.60
C SER A 57 18.31 -4.30 -7.89
N LEU A 58 18.35 -4.36 -6.56
CA LEU A 58 18.04 -5.58 -5.80
C LEU A 58 16.54 -5.93 -5.83
N ILE A 59 15.65 -4.93 -5.74
CA ILE A 59 14.21 -5.14 -5.88
C ILE A 59 13.90 -5.68 -7.30
N ALA A 60 14.53 -5.12 -8.34
CA ALA A 60 14.42 -5.59 -9.71
C ALA A 60 14.92 -7.03 -9.89
N LYS A 61 16.03 -7.41 -9.25
CA LYS A 61 16.49 -8.81 -9.22
C LYS A 61 15.44 -9.76 -8.64
N ALA A 62 14.78 -9.38 -7.55
CA ALA A 62 13.68 -10.19 -7.00
C ALA A 62 12.47 -10.22 -7.95
N ALA A 63 12.09 -9.08 -8.54
CA ALA A 63 10.97 -8.98 -9.46
C ALA A 63 11.15 -9.82 -10.74
N MET A 64 12.38 -9.92 -11.27
CA MET A 64 12.71 -10.80 -12.39
C MET A 64 12.49 -12.29 -12.07
N LYS A 65 12.47 -12.67 -10.79
CA LYS A 65 12.14 -14.01 -10.30
C LYS A 65 10.67 -14.17 -9.89
N LEU A 66 9.79 -13.33 -10.45
CA LEU A 66 8.34 -13.35 -10.18
C LEU A 66 8.01 -13.15 -8.69
N HIS A 67 8.83 -12.38 -7.98
CA HIS A 67 8.54 -12.02 -6.59
C HIS A 67 7.45 -10.94 -6.53
N ALA A 68 6.23 -11.34 -6.21
CA ALA A 68 5.05 -10.48 -6.19
C ALA A 68 5.22 -9.18 -5.36
N PRO A 69 5.72 -9.19 -4.11
CA PRO A 69 5.95 -7.96 -3.34
C PRO A 69 7.01 -7.03 -3.96
N ALA A 70 8.01 -7.58 -4.66
CA ALA A 70 9.01 -6.77 -5.34
C ALA A 70 8.43 -6.10 -6.58
N LEU A 71 7.65 -6.83 -7.38
CA LEU A 71 6.92 -6.26 -8.53
C LEU A 71 6.01 -5.11 -8.08
N TYR A 72 5.24 -5.31 -7.01
CA TYR A 72 4.36 -4.28 -6.48
C TYR A 72 5.15 -3.06 -5.94
N SER A 73 6.27 -3.30 -5.25
CA SER A 73 7.12 -2.20 -4.76
C SER A 73 7.71 -1.37 -5.89
N LEU A 74 8.16 -2.01 -6.98
CA LEU A 74 8.59 -1.28 -8.18
C LEU A 74 7.44 -0.51 -8.81
N ALA A 75 6.22 -1.07 -8.83
CA ALA A 75 5.06 -0.34 -9.34
C ALA A 75 4.83 0.96 -8.58
N VAL A 76 4.86 0.91 -7.24
CA VAL A 76 4.74 2.10 -6.38
C VAL A 76 5.86 3.10 -6.66
N ILE A 77 7.11 2.63 -6.80
CA ILE A 77 8.25 3.48 -7.16
C ILE A 77 8.00 4.17 -8.51
N GLN A 78 7.49 3.46 -9.51
CA GLN A 78 7.21 4.02 -10.84
C GLN A 78 6.05 5.01 -10.84
N PHE A 79 4.95 4.71 -10.13
CA PHE A 79 3.81 5.64 -10.00
C PHE A 79 4.20 6.95 -9.31
N ASN A 80 5.13 6.87 -8.37
CA ASN A 80 5.56 8.01 -7.58
C ASN A 80 6.82 8.66 -8.16
N GLY A 81 7.61 8.01 -9.02
CA GLY A 81 8.96 8.46 -9.37
C GLY A 81 9.89 8.48 -8.16
N SER A 82 9.70 7.55 -7.21
CA SER A 82 10.44 7.55 -5.93
C SER A 82 11.94 7.40 -6.17
N GLY A 83 12.75 8.13 -5.41
CA GLY A 83 14.21 8.13 -5.52
C GLY A 83 14.75 9.01 -6.65
N GLY A 84 13.87 9.68 -7.40
CA GLY A 84 14.19 10.69 -8.41
C GLY A 84 13.26 11.91 -8.31
N THR A 85 13.10 12.60 -9.42
CA THR A 85 12.24 13.78 -9.60
C THR A 85 10.79 13.39 -9.86
N LYS A 86 9.88 14.39 -9.93
CA LYS A 86 8.48 14.17 -10.29
C LYS A 86 8.31 13.67 -11.74
N GLN A 87 9.27 14.00 -12.61
CA GLN A 87 9.29 13.64 -14.03
C GLN A 87 9.66 12.17 -14.25
N ASP A 88 10.31 11.53 -13.27
CA ASP A 88 10.68 10.11 -13.33
C ASP A 88 9.49 9.17 -13.10
N LYS A 89 8.26 9.71 -13.02
CA LYS A 89 7.04 8.90 -12.96
C LYS A 89 6.81 8.19 -14.28
N ASP A 90 6.75 6.87 -14.25
CA ASP A 90 6.30 6.06 -15.38
C ASP A 90 5.03 5.31 -15.00
N LEU A 91 3.89 5.92 -15.33
CA LEU A 91 2.58 5.35 -15.00
C LEU A 91 2.32 4.06 -15.77
N ARG A 92 2.80 3.94 -17.01
CA ARG A 92 2.59 2.73 -17.84
C ARG A 92 3.39 1.57 -17.28
N ALA A 93 4.65 1.80 -16.90
CA ALA A 93 5.46 0.79 -16.21
C ALA A 93 4.84 0.41 -14.86
N GLY A 94 4.34 1.39 -14.10
CA GLY A 94 3.63 1.14 -12.84
C GLY A 94 2.42 0.22 -13.01
N VAL A 95 1.57 0.46 -14.02
CA VAL A 95 0.44 -0.41 -14.34
C VAL A 95 0.90 -1.80 -14.74
N ALA A 96 1.90 -1.91 -15.63
CA ALA A 96 2.41 -3.21 -16.08
C ALA A 96 2.97 -4.05 -14.93
N LEU A 97 3.74 -3.43 -14.03
CA LEU A 97 4.26 -4.08 -12.84
C LEU A 97 3.16 -4.50 -11.86
N SER A 98 2.14 -3.64 -11.67
CA SER A 98 0.97 -3.95 -10.83
C SER A 98 0.17 -5.12 -11.38
N ALA A 99 -0.05 -5.16 -12.70
CA ALA A 99 -0.71 -6.27 -13.37
C ALA A 99 0.07 -7.58 -13.22
N ARG A 100 1.40 -7.55 -13.37
CA ARG A 100 2.24 -8.74 -13.14
C ARG A 100 2.17 -9.22 -11.69
N ALA A 101 2.22 -8.31 -10.72
CA ALA A 101 2.09 -8.65 -9.30
C ALA A 101 0.69 -9.22 -8.96
N SER A 102 -0.38 -8.67 -9.56
CA SER A 102 -1.75 -9.11 -9.30
C SER A 102 -2.04 -10.51 -9.87
N LEU A 103 -1.47 -10.85 -11.03
CA LEU A 103 -1.49 -12.19 -11.61
C LEU A 103 -0.82 -13.23 -10.70
N LEU A 104 0.19 -12.81 -9.94
CA LEU A 104 0.89 -13.63 -8.94
C LEU A 104 0.20 -13.62 -7.56
N GLY A 105 -1.02 -13.08 -7.47
CA GLY A 105 -1.83 -13.11 -6.26
C GLY A 105 -1.63 -11.92 -5.31
N HIS A 106 -0.84 -10.90 -5.67
CA HIS A 106 -0.67 -9.72 -4.81
C HIS A 106 -1.95 -8.88 -4.77
N ILE A 107 -2.64 -8.89 -3.62
CA ILE A 107 -3.95 -8.24 -3.47
C ILE A 107 -3.85 -6.72 -3.60
N ASP A 108 -2.83 -6.09 -3.02
CA ASP A 108 -2.68 -4.63 -3.12
C ASP A 108 -2.41 -4.18 -4.55
N ALA A 109 -1.65 -4.96 -5.33
CA ALA A 109 -1.41 -4.68 -6.73
C ALA A 109 -2.68 -4.85 -7.59
N LEU A 110 -3.52 -5.84 -7.25
CA LEU A 110 -4.83 -6.01 -7.86
C LEU A 110 -5.74 -4.80 -7.58
N ARG A 111 -5.70 -4.29 -6.34
CA ARG A 111 -6.43 -3.10 -5.93
C ARG A 111 -5.94 -1.84 -6.64
N GLU A 112 -4.62 -1.65 -6.73
CA GLU A 112 -4.02 -0.57 -7.53
C GLU A 112 -4.45 -0.62 -8.99
N LEU A 113 -4.37 -1.81 -9.61
CA LEU A 113 -4.78 -1.99 -11.01
C LEU A 113 -6.25 -1.62 -11.21
N GLY A 114 -7.12 -2.02 -10.28
CA GLY A 114 -8.54 -1.67 -10.30
C GLY A 114 -8.79 -0.16 -10.25
N HIS A 115 -8.00 0.58 -9.47
CA HIS A 115 -8.05 2.04 -9.47
C HIS A 115 -7.46 2.66 -10.74
N CYS A 116 -6.35 2.12 -11.25
CA CYS A 116 -5.74 2.62 -12.48
C CYS A 116 -6.71 2.53 -13.66
N LEU A 117 -7.45 1.42 -13.79
CA LEU A 117 -8.47 1.25 -14.83
C LEU A 117 -9.68 2.16 -14.62
N GLN A 118 -10.13 2.37 -13.38
CA GLN A 118 -11.25 3.27 -13.10
C GLN A 118 -10.94 4.72 -13.46
N ASP A 119 -9.72 5.17 -13.20
CA ASP A 119 -9.35 6.58 -13.38
C ASP A 119 -8.66 6.86 -14.72
N GLY A 120 -8.33 5.83 -15.50
CA GLY A 120 -7.47 5.97 -16.67
C GLY A 120 -6.01 6.35 -16.32
N TYR A 121 -5.54 5.97 -15.12
CA TYR A 121 -4.23 6.35 -14.61
C TYR A 121 -3.13 5.44 -15.17
N GLY A 122 -2.44 5.90 -16.22
CA GLY A 122 -1.37 5.13 -16.89
C GLY A 122 -1.87 4.03 -17.83
N VAL A 123 -3.19 3.90 -18.02
CA VAL A 123 -3.85 2.92 -18.88
C VAL A 123 -5.15 3.51 -19.42
N LYS A 124 -5.68 2.98 -20.52
CA LYS A 124 -7.01 3.37 -21.01
C LYS A 124 -8.06 3.10 -19.93
N GLN A 125 -8.92 4.08 -19.67
CA GLN A 125 -9.98 3.94 -18.68
C GLN A 125 -10.93 2.79 -19.05
N ASN A 126 -11.23 1.95 -18.07
CA ASN A 126 -12.24 0.91 -18.12
C ASN A 126 -12.86 0.77 -16.72
N VAL A 127 -13.91 1.54 -16.48
CA VAL A 127 -14.58 1.63 -15.17
C VAL A 127 -15.15 0.29 -14.74
N THR A 128 -15.79 -0.44 -15.66
CA THR A 128 -16.41 -1.74 -15.38
C THR A 128 -15.38 -2.77 -14.90
N GLU A 129 -14.29 -2.92 -15.66
CA GLU A 129 -13.22 -3.84 -15.28
C GLU A 129 -12.52 -3.39 -14.00
N GLY A 130 -12.25 -2.09 -13.85
CA GLY A 130 -11.62 -1.57 -12.66
C GLY A 130 -12.42 -1.85 -11.38
N ARG A 131 -13.76 -1.67 -11.43
CA ARG A 131 -14.67 -2.03 -10.33
C ARG A 131 -14.64 -3.54 -10.05
N ARG A 132 -14.66 -4.37 -11.10
CA ARG A 132 -14.57 -5.83 -10.97
C ARG A 132 -13.30 -6.26 -10.23
N LEU A 133 -12.14 -5.68 -10.59
CA LEU A 133 -10.88 -5.99 -9.91
C LEU A 133 -10.86 -5.52 -8.44
N LEU A 134 -11.47 -4.38 -8.11
CA LEU A 134 -11.59 -3.94 -6.72
C LEU A 134 -12.43 -4.91 -5.87
N VAL A 135 -13.56 -5.38 -6.41
CA VAL A 135 -14.39 -6.40 -5.76
C VAL A 135 -13.58 -7.69 -5.60
N GLN A 136 -12.88 -8.12 -6.65
CA GLN A 136 -12.02 -9.30 -6.59
C GLN A 136 -10.91 -9.18 -5.53
N ALA A 137 -10.30 -8.00 -5.37
CA ALA A 137 -9.31 -7.75 -4.32
C ALA A 137 -9.91 -7.92 -2.91
N ASN A 138 -11.10 -7.39 -2.67
CA ASN A 138 -11.81 -7.56 -1.40
C ASN A 138 -12.19 -9.03 -1.14
N VAL A 139 -12.67 -9.74 -2.16
CA VAL A 139 -12.99 -11.17 -2.03
C VAL A 139 -11.74 -11.99 -1.70
N ARG A 140 -10.62 -11.76 -2.41
CA ARG A 140 -9.36 -12.46 -2.12
C ARG A 140 -8.84 -12.17 -0.70
N GLU A 141 -8.99 -10.94 -0.23
CA GLU A 141 -8.60 -10.53 1.13
C GLU A 141 -9.41 -11.30 2.19
N ILE A 142 -10.73 -11.38 2.02
CA ILE A 142 -11.63 -12.14 2.91
C ILE A 142 -11.29 -13.64 2.87
N LEU A 143 -11.05 -14.20 1.68
CA LEU A 143 -10.70 -15.61 1.53
C LEU A 143 -9.39 -15.98 2.24
N LEU A 144 -8.39 -15.09 2.28
CA LEU A 144 -7.16 -15.33 3.04
C LEU A 144 -7.43 -15.38 4.54
N VAL A 145 -8.25 -14.46 5.06
CA VAL A 145 -8.66 -14.47 6.47
C VAL A 145 -9.43 -15.76 6.79
N TYR A 146 -10.35 -16.15 5.91
CA TYR A 146 -11.14 -17.37 6.07
C TYR A 146 -10.26 -18.63 6.14
N ARG A 147 -9.33 -18.81 5.18
CA ARG A 147 -8.39 -19.95 5.20
C ARG A 147 -7.54 -19.99 6.47
N PHE A 148 -7.14 -18.83 6.98
CA PHE A 148 -6.40 -18.77 8.24
C PHE A 148 -7.25 -19.28 9.43
N LEU A 149 -8.54 -18.93 9.48
CA LEU A 149 -9.46 -19.38 10.52
C LEU A 149 -9.72 -20.90 10.44
N GLU A 150 -9.91 -21.44 9.25
CA GLU A 150 -10.08 -22.89 9.05
C GLU A 150 -8.85 -23.67 9.57
N LEU A 151 -7.64 -23.24 9.21
CA LEU A 151 -6.40 -23.86 9.65
C LEU A 151 -6.19 -23.74 11.17
N ALA A 152 -6.70 -22.69 11.81
CA ALA A 152 -6.58 -22.47 13.25
C ALA A 152 -7.62 -23.25 14.06
N SER A 153 -8.69 -23.78 13.46
CA SER A 153 -9.76 -24.51 14.17
C SER A 153 -10.46 -25.54 13.28
N PRO A 154 -9.82 -26.70 12.99
CA PRO A 154 -10.36 -27.73 12.09
C PRO A 154 -11.68 -28.36 12.56
N SER A 155 -11.96 -28.32 13.87
CA SER A 155 -13.12 -28.95 14.51
C SER A 155 -14.39 -28.09 14.54
N ARG A 156 -14.38 -26.89 13.94
CA ARG A 156 -15.53 -25.96 13.88
C ARG A 156 -15.91 -25.58 12.44
N ALA A 157 -15.78 -26.49 11.49
CA ALA A 157 -16.29 -26.32 10.13
C ALA A 157 -17.84 -26.34 10.15
N GLY A 158 -18.46 -25.20 10.48
CA GLY A 158 -19.87 -24.96 10.21
C GLY A 158 -20.12 -24.73 8.71
N SER A 159 -21.37 -24.84 8.27
CA SER A 159 -21.74 -24.61 6.86
C SER A 159 -21.26 -23.24 6.37
N CYS A 160 -20.96 -23.12 5.07
CA CYS A 160 -20.56 -21.85 4.45
C CYS A 160 -21.52 -20.69 4.76
N GLU A 161 -22.83 -20.95 4.93
CA GLU A 161 -23.82 -19.93 5.30
C GLU A 161 -23.62 -19.40 6.72
N GLY A 162 -23.33 -20.26 7.69
CA GLY A 162 -23.07 -19.84 9.08
C GLY A 162 -21.80 -18.99 9.21
N ILE A 163 -20.86 -19.15 8.29
CA ILE A 163 -19.60 -18.41 8.24
C ILE A 163 -19.76 -17.11 7.44
N LEU A 164 -20.45 -17.12 6.30
CA LEU A 164 -20.78 -15.91 5.54
C LEU A 164 -21.66 -14.95 6.37
N SER A 165 -22.59 -15.48 7.17
CA SER A 165 -23.34 -14.71 8.17
C SER A 165 -22.43 -14.06 9.22
N ARG A 166 -21.41 -14.79 9.71
CA ARG A 166 -20.41 -14.24 10.64
C ARG A 166 -19.50 -13.20 9.98
N LEU A 167 -19.08 -13.42 8.73
CA LEU A 167 -18.25 -12.49 7.96
C LEU A 167 -19.03 -11.23 7.56
N SER A 168 -20.32 -11.34 7.27
CA SER A 168 -21.25 -10.22 7.06
C SER A 168 -21.37 -9.37 8.32
N ASN A 169 -21.38 -10.00 9.50
CA ASN A 169 -21.35 -9.32 10.80
C ASN A 169 -19.94 -8.80 11.20
N MET A 170 -18.89 -9.15 10.45
CA MET A 170 -17.49 -8.74 10.69
C MET A 170 -17.00 -7.68 9.68
N ALA A 171 -17.86 -7.23 8.77
CA ALA A 171 -17.60 -6.07 7.92
C ALA A 171 -17.64 -4.80 8.81
N VAL A 172 -16.44 -4.40 9.27
CA VAL A 172 -16.08 -3.22 10.13
C VAL A 172 -16.03 -3.53 11.64
N PRO A 173 -14.95 -3.18 12.37
CA PRO A 173 -13.52 -3.44 12.20
C PRO A 173 -13.02 -4.48 13.24
N LEU A 174 -12.21 -5.46 12.83
CA LEU A 174 -11.59 -6.47 13.72
C LEU A 174 -10.44 -5.92 14.57
N ILE A 175 -10.65 -4.82 15.30
CA ILE A 175 -9.66 -4.26 16.25
C ILE A 175 -10.33 -3.70 17.51
N LYS A 176 -11.41 -4.30 18.03
CA LYS A 176 -11.88 -3.90 19.38
C LYS A 176 -12.25 -5.02 20.34
N GLU A 177 -12.48 -6.23 19.88
CA GLU A 177 -12.74 -7.34 20.80
C GLU A 177 -11.91 -8.55 20.44
N ASN A 178 -10.88 -8.74 21.26
CA ASN A 178 -9.91 -9.82 21.33
C ASN A 178 -10.56 -11.21 21.57
N ARG A 179 -11.57 -11.60 20.79
CA ARG A 179 -12.30 -12.87 20.91
C ARG A 179 -11.95 -13.90 19.85
N TYR A 180 -11.31 -13.46 18.76
CA TYR A 180 -10.69 -14.35 17.79
C TYR A 180 -9.31 -13.79 17.49
N ASN A 181 -8.26 -14.58 17.77
CA ASN A 181 -6.87 -14.24 17.52
C ASN A 181 -6.57 -14.32 16.00
N VAL A 182 -7.34 -13.58 15.20
CA VAL A 182 -7.25 -13.55 13.75
C VAL A 182 -6.05 -12.69 13.42
N LYS A 183 -4.92 -13.33 13.09
CA LYS A 183 -3.75 -12.61 12.62
C LYS A 183 -4.14 -11.87 11.34
N VAL A 184 -4.00 -10.54 11.38
CA VAL A 184 -4.05 -9.64 10.22
C VAL A 184 -3.25 -10.27 9.06
N PRO A 185 -3.68 -10.14 7.79
CA PRO A 185 -2.89 -10.62 6.65
C PRO A 185 -1.41 -10.28 6.84
N GLU A 186 -0.54 -11.29 6.75
CA GLU A 186 0.85 -11.19 7.20
C GLU A 186 1.57 -10.08 6.44
N VAL A 187 1.73 -8.92 7.09
CA VAL A 187 2.50 -7.80 6.57
C VAL A 187 3.94 -8.27 6.40
N HIS A 188 4.50 -8.06 5.21
CA HIS A 188 5.86 -8.51 4.90
C HIS A 188 6.86 -7.94 5.93
N PRO A 189 7.76 -8.75 6.53
CA PRO A 189 8.65 -8.31 7.61
C PRO A 189 9.44 -7.03 7.33
N VAL A 190 9.86 -6.83 6.07
CA VAL A 190 10.55 -5.60 5.67
C VAL A 190 9.72 -4.33 5.85
N ASN A 191 8.40 -4.37 5.67
CA ASN A 191 7.55 -3.19 5.85
C ASN A 191 7.53 -2.76 7.34
N TRP A 192 7.50 -3.73 8.26
CA TRP A 192 7.67 -3.48 9.68
C TRP A 192 9.04 -2.89 9.98
N PHE A 193 10.10 -3.46 9.40
CA PHE A 193 11.46 -2.91 9.53
C PHE A 193 11.51 -1.45 9.10
N LEU A 194 10.96 -1.10 7.92
CA LEU A 194 10.97 0.27 7.43
C LEU A 194 10.25 1.23 8.39
N ARG A 195 9.05 0.84 8.86
CA ARG A 195 8.28 1.65 9.81
C ARG A 195 9.03 1.88 11.11
N GLU A 196 9.45 0.79 11.76
CA GLU A 196 10.19 0.84 13.02
C GLU A 196 11.51 1.59 12.87
N TRP A 197 12.17 1.52 11.71
CA TRP A 197 13.42 2.24 11.44
C TRP A 197 13.24 3.76 11.58
N PHE A 198 12.18 4.32 11.02
CA PHE A 198 11.91 5.75 11.09
C PHE A 198 11.24 6.16 12.42
N GLU A 199 10.31 5.35 12.93
CA GLU A 199 9.61 5.66 14.19
C GLU A 199 10.53 5.57 15.43
N SER A 200 11.57 4.73 15.39
CA SER A 200 12.56 4.62 16.48
C SER A 200 13.63 5.71 16.50
N GLY A 201 13.65 6.59 15.49
CA GLY A 201 14.69 7.61 15.34
C GLY A 201 16.03 7.10 14.80
N LEU A 202 16.17 5.80 14.51
CA LEU A 202 17.36 5.26 13.83
C LEU A 202 17.50 5.81 12.41
N GLY A 203 16.37 6.01 11.73
CA GLY A 203 16.28 6.71 10.46
C GLY A 203 15.76 8.12 10.62
N ILE A 204 16.61 9.11 10.34
CA ILE A 204 16.17 10.51 10.30
C ILE A 204 15.50 10.76 8.95
N LEU A 205 14.21 11.12 8.99
CA LEU A 205 13.51 11.72 7.85
C LEU A 205 13.97 13.16 7.71
N GLU A 206 14.24 13.59 6.48
CA GLU A 206 14.49 15.02 6.21
C GLU A 206 13.22 15.82 6.47
N ASP A 207 13.40 17.10 6.78
CA ASP A 207 12.31 18.01 7.09
C ASP A 207 11.27 18.03 5.96
N GLY A 208 10.01 17.90 6.33
CA GLY A 208 8.88 17.87 5.41
C GLY A 208 8.57 16.51 4.78
N LEU A 209 9.44 15.49 4.91
CA LEU A 209 9.15 14.14 4.41
C LEU A 209 8.21 13.39 5.35
N ARG A 210 7.28 12.64 4.76
CA ARG A 210 6.26 11.88 5.49
C ARG A 210 6.41 10.37 5.32
N LEU A 211 5.96 9.62 6.32
CA LEU A 211 5.69 8.19 6.18
C LEU A 211 4.32 7.98 5.56
N CYS A 212 4.16 6.85 4.85
CA CYS A 212 2.85 6.39 4.44
C CYS A 212 2.01 6.07 5.68
N ALA A 213 0.80 6.63 5.77
CA ALA A 213 -0.06 6.53 6.93
C ALA A 213 -0.60 5.11 7.20
N HIS A 214 -0.60 4.22 6.19
CA HIS A 214 -0.96 2.82 6.40
C HIS A 214 0.07 2.11 7.29
N ILE A 215 -0.39 1.61 8.44
CA ILE A 215 0.47 1.01 9.47
C ILE A 215 1.31 -0.18 8.96
N GLY A 216 0.78 -0.97 8.01
CA GLY A 216 1.48 -2.10 7.42
C GLY A 216 2.47 -1.77 6.29
N CYS A 217 2.73 -0.49 5.99
CA CYS A 217 3.56 -0.09 4.85
C CYS A 217 5.01 0.27 5.21
N GLY A 218 5.20 1.30 6.02
CA GLY A 218 6.53 1.79 6.43
C GLY A 218 7.34 2.55 5.36
N ARG A 219 6.84 2.70 4.12
CA ARG A 219 7.51 3.52 3.10
C ARG A 219 7.55 4.98 3.52
N ALA A 220 8.73 5.59 3.38
CA ALA A 220 8.97 7.02 3.51
C ALA A 220 8.95 7.70 2.14
N GLU A 221 8.52 8.95 2.11
CA GLU A 221 8.78 9.81 0.97
C GLU A 221 10.28 9.95 0.72
N THR A 222 10.65 10.04 -0.55
CA THR A 222 12.01 10.30 -1.02
C THR A 222 12.21 11.74 -1.45
N ARG A 223 11.11 12.48 -1.60
CA ARG A 223 11.04 13.91 -1.86
C ARG A 223 9.75 14.50 -1.27
N PRO A 224 9.69 15.80 -0.95
CA PRO A 224 8.47 16.42 -0.45
C PRO A 224 7.28 16.25 -1.41
N HIS A 225 6.10 16.02 -0.86
CA HIS A 225 4.83 15.91 -1.60
C HIS A 225 4.84 14.80 -2.66
N GLU A 226 5.58 13.72 -2.40
CA GLU A 226 5.58 12.52 -3.24
C GLU A 226 4.28 11.73 -3.07
N PHE A 227 3.82 11.61 -1.83
CA PHE A 227 2.65 10.81 -1.48
C PHE A 227 1.35 11.60 -1.66
N ARG A 228 0.26 10.87 -1.93
CA ARG A 228 -1.07 11.47 -2.09
C ARG A 228 -1.67 11.74 -0.72
N ARG A 229 -2.19 12.94 -0.52
CA ARG A 229 -2.98 13.30 0.67
C ARG A 229 -4.38 12.69 0.59
N CYS A 230 -4.97 12.38 1.75
CA CYS A 230 -6.40 12.11 1.83
C CYS A 230 -7.16 13.32 1.30
N SER A 231 -8.04 13.12 0.31
CA SER A 231 -8.78 14.21 -0.34
C SER A 231 -9.84 14.85 0.58
N VAL A 232 -10.23 14.18 1.66
CA VAL A 232 -11.24 14.70 2.60
C VAL A 232 -10.59 15.56 3.68
N CYS A 233 -9.64 14.98 4.43
CA CYS A 233 -9.05 15.67 5.58
C CYS A 233 -7.72 16.36 5.29
N GLY A 234 -6.99 15.99 4.23
CA GLY A 234 -5.63 16.49 3.95
C GLY A 234 -4.52 16.10 4.94
N LYS A 235 -4.86 15.52 6.12
CA LYS A 235 -3.94 15.28 7.26
C LYS A 235 -2.97 14.11 7.07
N VAL A 236 -3.35 13.09 6.29
CA VAL A 236 -2.57 11.85 6.12
C VAL A 236 -2.15 11.63 4.68
N ASN A 237 -1.02 10.94 4.49
CA ASN A 237 -0.37 10.74 3.19
C ASN A 237 -0.20 9.25 2.85
N TYR A 238 -0.42 8.88 1.60
CA TYR A 238 -0.36 7.49 1.14
C TYR A 238 0.54 7.33 -0.09
N CYS A 239 1.41 6.32 -0.04
CA CYS A 239 2.26 5.95 -1.17
C CYS A 239 1.49 5.32 -2.33
N SER A 240 0.25 4.87 -2.10
CA SER A 240 -0.57 4.11 -3.05
C SER A 240 -2.06 4.18 -2.65
N ARG A 241 -2.99 4.04 -3.60
CA ARG A 241 -4.44 3.96 -3.32
C ARG A 241 -4.84 2.71 -2.54
N ALA A 242 -4.11 1.62 -2.68
CA ALA A 242 -4.27 0.40 -1.92
C ALA A 242 -3.89 0.63 -0.45
N CYS A 243 -2.80 1.35 -0.17
CA CYS A 243 -2.48 1.77 1.20
C CYS A 243 -3.58 2.68 1.77
N GLN A 244 -4.11 3.63 0.99
CA GLN A 244 -5.24 4.46 1.41
C GLN A 244 -6.47 3.62 1.72
N ALA A 245 -6.85 2.69 0.84
CA ALA A 245 -8.01 1.82 1.01
C ALA A 245 -7.88 0.90 2.24
N LEU A 246 -6.69 0.35 2.48
CA LEU A 246 -6.42 -0.47 3.66
C LEU A 246 -6.51 0.37 4.95
N ASP A 247 -5.87 1.54 4.99
CA ASP A 247 -5.92 2.41 6.16
C ASP A 247 -7.33 2.95 6.44
N TRP A 248 -8.10 3.27 5.37
CA TRP A 248 -9.51 3.67 5.45
C TRP A 248 -10.35 2.60 6.14
N LYS A 249 -10.20 1.34 5.73
CA LYS A 249 -10.92 0.20 6.33
C LYS A 249 -10.51 -0.05 7.79
N LEU A 250 -9.23 0.12 8.12
CA LEU A 250 -8.69 -0.24 9.43
C LEU A 250 -8.99 0.81 10.51
N ARG A 251 -8.83 2.10 10.19
CA ARG A 251 -8.95 3.17 11.19
C ARG A 251 -9.37 4.52 10.63
N HIS A 252 -8.87 4.91 9.46
CA HIS A 252 -8.93 6.31 9.05
C HIS A 252 -10.37 6.77 8.77
N LYS A 253 -11.27 5.88 8.34
CA LYS A 253 -12.70 6.20 8.15
C LYS A 253 -13.34 6.81 9.40
N MET A 254 -12.92 6.39 10.60
CA MET A 254 -13.47 6.87 11.88
C MET A 254 -12.79 8.14 12.38
N GLU A 255 -11.58 8.42 11.92
CA GLU A 255 -10.75 9.58 12.33
C GLU A 255 -10.84 10.75 11.34
N CYS A 256 -11.35 10.50 10.13
CA CYS A 256 -11.33 11.45 9.03
C CYS A 256 -12.45 12.47 9.16
N SER A 257 -12.09 13.72 9.41
CA SER A 257 -12.98 14.89 9.30
C SER A 257 -12.50 15.84 8.20
N PRO A 258 -13.41 16.54 7.49
CA PRO A 258 -13.03 17.62 6.58
C PRO A 258 -12.09 18.60 7.26
N MET A 259 -11.11 19.10 6.51
CA MET A 259 -10.29 20.20 7.01
C MET A 259 -11.21 21.42 7.17
N GLU A 260 -11.35 21.95 8.39
CA GLU A 260 -12.00 23.25 8.56
C GLU A 260 -11.16 24.27 7.81
N TRP A 261 -11.74 24.84 6.75
CA TRP A 261 -11.17 25.99 6.09
C TRP A 261 -11.47 27.17 7.01
N TRP A 262 -10.50 27.57 7.83
CA TRP A 262 -10.63 28.80 8.58
C TRP A 262 -10.65 29.92 7.54
N LEU A 263 -11.82 30.54 7.37
CA LEU A 263 -11.94 31.83 6.73
C LEU A 263 -11.25 32.81 7.68
N ASP A 264 -10.00 33.14 7.39
CA ASP A 264 -9.31 34.24 8.07
C ASP A 264 -10.02 35.55 7.66
N GLU A 265 -10.97 35.98 8.49
CA GLU A 265 -11.43 37.37 8.53
C GLU A 265 -10.32 38.23 9.15
N ASN A 266 -9.38 38.68 8.32
CA ASN A 266 -8.81 40.05 8.25
C ASN A 266 -7.37 40.06 7.74
N GLY A 267 -7.13 40.85 6.70
CA GLY A 267 -5.81 41.49 6.50
C GLY A 267 -5.19 41.46 5.12
N GLY A 268 -5.85 42.05 4.11
CA GLY A 268 -5.26 42.91 3.08
C GLY A 268 -4.11 42.41 2.18
N GLY A 269 -4.36 42.41 0.86
CA GLY A 269 -3.33 42.56 -0.18
C GLY A 269 -3.39 41.48 -1.24
N GLY A 270 -3.74 41.86 -2.47
CA GLY A 270 -4.04 40.95 -3.57
C GLY A 270 -2.84 40.19 -4.13
N ASP A 271 -3.10 39.06 -4.77
CA ASP A 271 -3.07 38.99 -6.23
C ASP A 271 -3.88 37.78 -6.73
N GLY A 272 -4.56 37.95 -7.85
CA GLY A 272 -5.56 37.01 -8.34
C GLY A 272 -4.98 35.70 -8.89
N PHE A 273 -5.64 34.58 -8.57
CA PHE A 273 -5.59 33.41 -9.43
C PHE A 273 -6.95 32.71 -9.48
N VAL A 274 -7.49 32.60 -10.70
CA VAL A 274 -8.81 32.05 -11.02
C VAL A 274 -8.81 30.54 -10.72
N VAL A 275 -9.66 30.11 -9.79
CA VAL A 275 -10.03 28.71 -9.59
C VAL A 275 -11.31 28.46 -10.38
N GLY A 276 -11.20 27.70 -11.47
CA GLY A 276 -12.37 27.11 -12.12
C GLY A 276 -12.95 25.98 -11.26
N GLY A 277 -14.00 26.27 -10.50
CA GLY A 277 -15.01 25.28 -10.10
C GLY A 277 -15.79 24.85 -11.34
N GLY A 278 -16.16 23.58 -11.53
CA GLY A 278 -17.02 22.83 -10.62
C GLY A 278 -18.38 22.72 -11.30
N GLY A 279 -18.62 21.61 -12.00
CA GLY A 279 -19.92 21.28 -12.58
C GLY A 279 -20.52 20.13 -11.78
N ASP A 280 -21.46 20.49 -10.92
CA ASP A 280 -22.14 19.63 -9.96
C ASP A 280 -23.06 18.61 -10.63
N MET A 281 -23.27 17.51 -9.90
CA MET A 281 -24.34 16.56 -10.15
C MET A 281 -25.69 17.23 -9.84
N ASN A 282 -26.68 17.05 -10.69
CA ASN A 282 -28.08 17.24 -10.27
C ASN A 282 -28.89 15.99 -10.62
N MET A 283 -29.36 15.33 -9.57
CA MET A 283 -30.51 14.43 -9.61
C MET A 283 -31.74 15.28 -9.31
N GLY A 284 -32.78 15.14 -10.12
CA GLY A 284 -34.10 15.69 -9.89
C GLY A 284 -35.08 15.00 -10.83
N ASP A 285 -35.82 14.04 -10.28
CA ASP A 285 -37.03 13.50 -10.88
C ASP A 285 -38.05 14.63 -11.08
N ASP A 286 -38.77 14.62 -12.19
CA ASP A 286 -40.21 14.86 -12.19
C ASP A 286 -40.83 14.26 -13.46
N ALA A 287 -41.99 13.65 -13.25
CA ALA A 287 -42.74 12.89 -14.22
C ALA A 287 -43.81 13.73 -14.93
N VAL A 288 -44.32 13.13 -16.01
CA VAL A 288 -45.70 13.21 -16.57
C VAL A 288 -45.95 14.12 -17.80
N ALA A 289 -46.72 13.51 -18.73
CA ALA A 289 -47.53 14.01 -19.85
C ALA A 289 -46.82 14.06 -21.22
N ALA A 290 -47.08 13.13 -22.15
CA ALA A 290 -48.31 12.94 -22.96
C ALA A 290 -48.45 14.00 -24.06
N ASP A 291 -47.99 13.65 -25.28
CA ASP A 291 -48.79 13.54 -26.51
C ASP A 291 -48.00 12.73 -27.56
#